data_AF-A0A1I1UC11-F1
#
_entry.id   AF-A0A1I1UC11-F1
#
_cell.length_a   1.000
_cell.length_b   1.000
_cell.length_c   1.000
_cell.angle_alpha   90.00
_cell.angle_beta   90.00
_cell.angle_gamma   90.00
#
_symmetry.space_group_name_H-M   'P 1'
#
loop_
_entity.id
_entity.type
_entity.pdbx_description
1 polymer ?
#
loop_
_entity_poly.entity_id
_entity_poly.type
_entity_poly.pdbx_seq_one_letter_code
_entity_poly.pdbx_strand_id
1 'polypeptide(L)'
;MKTITLLNWLIIGIYGLSLLYLLATNNNPNNDAAGRGMSSGFIVLLLIFGAILTGLNLYNSQTTRIIALVIGGLPVVFMAIFLINEYRGSFQADKGAINDTEQLAIQKLNP
;
A
#
# COMPACT_ATOMS: atom_id res chain seq x y z
N MET A 1 8.70 -26.30 3.10
CA MET A 1 7.30 -25.84 2.93
C MET A 1 6.81 -24.84 3.98
N LYS A 2 7.31 -24.89 5.23
CA LYS A 2 6.93 -23.95 6.29
C LYS A 2 7.15 -22.48 5.90
N THR A 3 8.21 -22.19 5.14
CA THR A 3 8.54 -20.84 4.66
C THR A 3 7.46 -20.23 3.77
N ILE A 4 6.90 -20.98 2.81
CA ILE A 4 5.83 -20.48 1.92
C ILE A 4 4.57 -20.17 2.73
N THR A 5 4.20 -21.05 3.65
CA THR A 5 3.06 -20.83 4.54
C THR A 5 3.28 -19.60 5.42
N LEU A 6 4.49 -19.40 5.95
CA LEU A 6 4.82 -18.23 6.75
C LEU A 6 4.78 -16.93 5.94
N LEU A 7 5.27 -16.93 4.70
CA LEU A 7 5.16 -15.80 3.78
C LEU A 7 3.71 -15.47 3.43
N ASN A 8 2.88 -16.49 3.17
CA ASN A 8 1.44 -16.29 2.93
C ASN A 8 0.75 -15.67 4.16
N TRP A 9 1.09 -16.13 5.37
CA TRP A 9 0.56 -15.53 6.59
C TRP A 9 1.01 -14.08 6.78
N LEU A 10 2.25 -13.75 6.40
CA LEU A 10 2.74 -12.37 6.42
C LEU A 10 1.96 -11.49 5.43
N ILE A 11 1.74 -11.98 4.22
CA ILE A 11 0.91 -11.30 3.19
C ILE A 11 -0.52 -11.08 3.72
N ILE A 12 -1.16 -12.11 4.26
CA ILE A 12 -2.50 -12.02 4.87
C ILE A 12 -2.50 -10.99 6.02
N GLY A 13 -1.44 -10.97 6.83
CA GLY A 13 -1.25 -9.97 7.89
C GLY A 13 -1.20 -8.53 7.37
N ILE A 14 -0.50 -8.29 6.24
CA ILE A 14 -0.49 -6.98 5.58
C ILE A 14 -1.90 -6.59 5.13
N TYR A 15 -2.65 -7.49 4.49
CA TYR A 15 -4.05 -7.22 4.11
C TYR A 15 -4.94 -6.94 5.32
N GLY A 16 -4.76 -7.68 6.42
CA GLY A 16 -5.48 -7.46 7.68
C GLY A 16 -5.19 -6.08 8.29
N LEU A 17 -3.92 -5.66 8.32
CA LEU A 17 -3.54 -4.33 8.79
C LEU A 17 -4.10 -3.22 7.90
N SER A 18 -4.04 -3.38 6.58
CA SER A 18 -4.65 -2.44 5.63
C SER A 18 -6.16 -2.31 5.86
N LEU A 19 -6.85 -3.43 6.09
CA LEU A 19 -8.29 -3.43 6.37
C LEU A 19 -8.62 -2.72 7.69
N LEU A 20 -7.84 -2.95 8.75
CA LEU A 20 -7.98 -2.23 10.01
C LEU A 20 -7.75 -0.72 9.85
N TYR A 21 -6.73 -0.33 9.07
CA TYR A 21 -6.44 1.07 8.78
C TYR A 21 -7.60 1.74 8.03
N LEU A 22 -8.14 1.07 7.01
CA LEU A 22 -9.31 1.57 6.27
C LEU A 22 -10.53 1.68 7.18
N LEU A 23 -10.80 0.68 8.02
CA LEU A 23 -11.91 0.75 8.98
C LEU A 23 -11.78 1.92 9.96
N ALA A 24 -10.57 2.16 10.46
CA ALA A 24 -10.29 3.29 11.36
C ALA A 24 -10.45 4.65 10.66
N THR A 25 -10.11 4.74 9.37
CA THR A 25 -10.12 5.99 8.60
C THR A 25 -11.46 6.27 7.91
N ASN A 26 -12.29 5.26 7.67
CA ASN A 26 -13.52 5.36 6.89
C ASN A 26 -14.55 6.34 7.50
N ASN A 27 -14.54 6.51 8.82
CA ASN A 27 -15.46 7.37 9.55
C ASN A 27 -14.94 8.80 9.74
N ASN A 28 -13.85 9.20 9.08
CA ASN A 28 -13.33 10.55 9.19
C ASN A 28 -14.35 11.56 8.60
N PRO A 29 -14.76 12.58 9.38
CA PRO A 29 -15.76 13.57 8.96
C PRO A 29 -15.27 14.45 7.79
N ASN A 30 -13.97 14.48 7.53
CA ASN A 30 -13.37 15.20 6.40
C ASN A 30 -13.51 14.45 5.04
N ASN A 31 -14.04 13.23 5.03
CA ASN A 31 -14.27 12.50 3.79
C ASN A 31 -15.63 12.87 3.18
N ASP A 32 -15.60 13.41 1.96
CA ASP A 32 -16.79 13.65 1.16
C ASP A 32 -17.60 12.36 0.95
N ALA A 33 -18.89 12.49 0.64
CA ALA A 33 -19.79 11.35 0.44
C ALA A 33 -19.26 10.35 -0.62
N ALA A 34 -18.63 10.85 -1.68
CA ALA A 34 -17.97 10.01 -2.68
C ALA A 34 -16.75 9.27 -2.12
N GLY A 35 -15.93 9.93 -1.28
CA GLY A 35 -14.78 9.33 -0.62
C GLY A 35 -15.16 8.19 0.33
N ARG A 36 -16.23 8.39 1.13
CA ARG A 36 -16.78 7.35 2.03
C ARG A 36 -17.33 6.14 1.27
N GLY A 37 -18.01 6.37 0.16
CA GLY A 37 -18.50 5.30 -0.71
C GLY A 37 -17.34 4.46 -1.27
N MET A 38 -16.30 5.12 -1.77
CA MET A 38 -15.11 4.45 -2.32
C MET A 38 -14.36 3.63 -1.26
N SER A 39 -14.11 4.19 -0.07
CA SER A 39 -13.41 3.48 1.00
C SER A 39 -14.21 2.27 1.49
N SER A 40 -15.54 2.38 1.59
CA SER A 40 -16.39 1.23 1.96
C SER A 40 -16.33 0.09 0.93
N GLY A 41 -16.28 0.42 -0.37
CA GLY A 41 -16.08 -0.56 -1.44
C GLY A 41 -14.73 -1.28 -1.33
N PHE A 42 -13.65 -0.53 -1.03
CA PHE A 42 -12.34 -1.12 -0.80
C PHE A 42 -12.30 -2.04 0.42
N ILE A 43 -12.99 -1.69 1.51
CA ILE A 43 -13.09 -2.55 2.70
C ILE A 43 -13.71 -3.90 2.34
N VAL A 44 -14.84 -3.90 1.63
CA VAL A 44 -15.52 -5.14 1.21
C VAL A 44 -14.63 -5.97 0.30
N LEU A 45 -13.98 -5.34 -0.68
CA LEU A 45 -13.10 -6.02 -1.62
C LEU A 45 -11.88 -6.64 -0.91
N LEU A 46 -11.23 -5.90 -0.01
CA LEU A 46 -10.13 -6.40 0.81
C LEU A 46 -10.56 -7.56 1.70
N LEU A 47 -11.78 -7.50 2.27
CA LEU A 47 -12.31 -8.55 3.12
C LEU A 47 -12.53 -9.84 2.33
N ILE A 48 -13.19 -9.76 1.16
CA ILE A 48 -13.43 -10.93 0.30
C ILE A 48 -12.10 -11.52 -0.18
N PHE A 49 -11.18 -10.66 -0.66
CA PHE A 49 -9.88 -11.10 -1.15
C PHE A 49 -9.01 -11.74 -0.04
N GLY A 50 -8.99 -11.13 1.14
CA GLY A 50 -8.31 -11.68 2.32
C GLY A 50 -8.90 -13.01 2.77
N ALA A 51 -10.23 -13.17 2.72
CA ALA A 51 -10.89 -14.43 3.02
C ALA A 51 -10.51 -15.54 2.03
N ILE A 52 -10.47 -15.24 0.72
CA ILE A 52 -10.03 -16.19 -0.32
C ILE A 52 -8.57 -16.61 -0.09
N LEU A 53 -7.67 -15.66 0.15
CA LEU A 53 -6.25 -15.95 0.43
C LEU A 53 -6.08 -16.81 1.68
N THR A 54 -6.84 -16.53 2.72
CA THR A 54 -6.84 -17.32 3.96
C THR A 54 -7.32 -18.74 3.69
N GLY A 55 -8.45 -18.89 2.97
CA GLY A 55 -8.97 -20.20 2.58
C GLY A 55 -7.98 -21.02 1.74
N LEU A 56 -7.34 -20.39 0.76
CA LEU A 56 -6.30 -21.03 -0.06
C LEU A 56 -5.07 -21.45 0.75
N ASN A 57 -4.69 -20.66 1.76
CA ASN A 57 -3.54 -20.96 2.62
C ASN A 57 -3.82 -22.07 3.64
N LEU A 58 -5.07 -22.19 4.11
CA LEU A 58 -5.53 -23.29 4.97
C LEU A 58 -5.61 -24.63 4.22
N TYR A 59 -5.80 -24.59 2.90
CA TYR A 59 -5.79 -25.80 2.09
C TYR A 59 -4.39 -26.45 2.07
N ASN A 60 -4.31 -27.75 2.39
CA ASN A 60 -3.04 -28.47 2.55
C ASN A 60 -2.47 -28.99 1.22
N SER A 61 -2.55 -28.18 0.15
CA SER A 61 -1.89 -28.46 -1.12
C SER A 61 -0.72 -27.52 -1.35
N GLN A 62 0.38 -28.04 -1.84
CA GLN A 62 1.55 -27.23 -2.19
C GLN A 62 1.22 -26.23 -3.31
N THR A 63 0.41 -26.64 -4.29
CA THR A 63 0.01 -25.82 -5.42
C THR A 63 -0.85 -24.63 -4.98
N THR A 64 -1.80 -24.84 -4.07
CA THR A 64 -2.66 -23.74 -3.58
C THR A 64 -1.88 -22.70 -2.80
N ARG A 65 -0.86 -23.12 -2.04
CA ARG A 65 0.02 -22.21 -1.31
C ARG A 65 0.88 -21.36 -2.24
N ILE A 66 1.37 -21.92 -3.35
CA ILE A 66 2.12 -21.17 -4.37
C ILE A 66 1.20 -20.16 -5.06
N ILE A 67 -0.01 -20.59 -5.45
CA ILE A 67 -1.01 -19.71 -6.07
C ILE A 67 -1.36 -18.55 -5.12
N ALA A 68 -1.63 -18.82 -3.85
CA ALA A 68 -1.89 -17.78 -2.84
C ALA A 68 -0.71 -16.81 -2.70
N LEU A 69 0.52 -17.30 -2.77
CA LEU A 69 1.72 -16.46 -2.68
C LEU A 69 1.87 -15.53 -3.88
N VAL A 70 1.63 -16.03 -5.09
CA VAL A 70 1.73 -15.23 -6.32
C VAL A 70 0.59 -14.21 -6.39
N ILE A 71 -0.66 -14.66 -6.21
CA ILE A 71 -1.84 -13.81 -6.29
C ILE A 71 -1.85 -12.77 -5.16
N GLY A 72 -1.54 -13.17 -3.94
CA GLY A 72 -1.52 -12.28 -2.79
C GLY A 72 -0.28 -11.38 -2.74
N GLY A 73 0.87 -11.87 -3.21
CA GLY A 73 2.13 -11.15 -3.18
C GLY A 73 2.24 -10.06 -4.24
N LEU A 74 1.68 -10.26 -5.44
CA LEU A 74 1.73 -9.28 -6.52
C LEU A 74 1.22 -7.89 -6.09
N PRO A 75 0.00 -7.73 -5.55
CA PRO A 75 -0.49 -6.41 -5.15
C PRO A 75 0.35 -5.77 -4.04
N VAL A 76 0.90 -6.57 -3.11
CA VAL A 76 1.78 -6.08 -2.05
C VAL A 76 3.08 -5.51 -2.64
N VAL A 77 3.68 -6.22 -3.61
CA VAL A 77 4.89 -5.74 -4.30
C VAL A 77 4.61 -4.46 -5.09
N PHE A 78 3.49 -4.40 -5.81
CA PHE A 78 3.08 -3.19 -6.53
C PHE A 78 2.85 -2.00 -5.59
N MET A 79 2.18 -2.24 -4.46
CA MET A 79 1.98 -1.21 -3.43
C MET A 79 3.31 -0.70 -2.88
N ALA A 80 4.25 -1.60 -2.58
CA ALA A 80 5.58 -1.22 -2.10
C ALA A 80 6.35 -0.38 -3.14
N ILE A 81 6.33 -0.77 -4.41
CA ILE A 81 6.96 -0.01 -5.50
C ILE A 81 6.34 1.37 -5.62
N PHE A 82 5.01 1.47 -5.59
CA PHE A 82 4.30 2.74 -5.66
C PHE A 82 4.69 3.67 -4.52
N LEU A 83 4.68 3.17 -3.28
CA LEU A 83 5.09 3.94 -2.10
C LEU A 83 6.55 4.41 -2.22
N ILE A 84 7.47 3.54 -2.62
CA ILE A 84 8.89 3.90 -2.78
C ILE A 84 9.06 5.01 -3.82
N ASN A 85 8.33 4.95 -4.93
CA ASN A 85 8.40 5.97 -5.97
C ASN A 85 7.86 7.32 -5.49
N GLU A 86 6.76 7.32 -4.73
CA GLU A 86 6.18 8.54 -4.14
C GLU A 86 7.15 9.20 -3.14
N TYR A 87 7.77 8.40 -2.26
CA TYR A 87 8.80 8.89 -1.33
C TYR A 87 10.04 9.44 -2.06
N ARG A 88 10.44 8.85 -3.20
CA ARG A 88 11.56 9.36 -4.00
C ARG A 88 11.22 10.64 -4.75
N GLY A 89 9.99 10.80 -5.22
CA GLY A 89 9.53 12.00 -5.92
C GLY A 89 9.52 13.21 -4.99
N SER A 90 8.93 13.06 -3.80
CA SER A 90 8.89 14.13 -2.79
C SER A 90 10.29 14.60 -2.36
N PHE A 91 11.25 13.68 -2.21
CA PHE A 91 12.63 14.03 -1.86
C PHE A 91 13.37 14.80 -2.97
N GLN A 92 13.06 14.52 -4.24
CA GLN A 92 13.67 15.27 -5.35
C GLN A 92 13.06 16.66 -5.51
N ALA A 93 11.75 16.80 -5.27
CA ALA A 93 11.06 18.09 -5.31
C ALA A 93 11.62 19.06 -4.25
N ASP A 94 11.88 18.56 -3.03
CA ASP A 94 12.46 19.37 -1.95
C ASP A 94 13.87 19.88 -2.29
N LYS A 95 14.72 19.02 -2.86
CA LYS A 95 16.06 19.43 -3.33
C LYS A 95 16.02 20.46 -4.46
N GLY A 96 15.07 20.34 -5.38
CA GLY A 96 14.87 21.33 -6.44
C GLY A 96 14.52 22.70 -5.87
N ALA A 97 13.55 22.74 -4.94
CA ALA A 97 13.11 23.99 -4.30
C ALA A 97 14.24 24.71 -3.55
N ILE A 98 15.12 23.97 -2.87
CA ILE A 98 16.29 24.54 -2.19
C ILE A 98 17.25 25.18 -3.20
N ASN A 99 17.60 24.48 -4.28
CA ASN A 99 18.51 24.99 -5.31
C ASN A 99 17.95 26.26 -5.99
N ASP A 100 16.65 26.29 -6.29
CA ASP A 100 16.00 27.46 -6.90
C ASP A 100 16.03 28.68 -5.96
N THR A 101 15.88 28.44 -4.66
CA THR A 101 15.95 29.49 -3.63
C THR A 101 17.37 30.05 -3.49
N GLU A 102 18.39 29.18 -3.54
CA GLU A 102 19.79 29.62 -3.55
C GLU A 102 20.14 30.44 -4.80
N GLN A 103 19.69 30.02 -5.98
CA GLN A 103 19.91 30.76 -7.22
C GLN A 103 19.26 32.16 -7.18
N LEU A 104 18.03 32.26 -6.67
CA LEU A 104 17.34 33.54 -6.48
C LEU A 104 18.05 34.45 -5.47
N ALA A 105 18.61 33.89 -4.40
CA ALA A 105 19.38 34.65 -3.42
C ALA A 105 20.69 35.19 -4.03
N ILE A 106 21.40 34.36 -4.80
CA ILE A 106 22.63 34.75 -5.50
C ILE A 106 22.35 35.84 -6.54
N GLN A 107 21.27 35.72 -7.32
CA GLN A 107 20.87 36.72 -8.31
C GLN A 107 20.53 38.08 -7.68
N LYS A 108 19.88 38.09 -6.51
CA LYS A 108 19.56 39.33 -5.78
C LYS A 108 20.80 40.02 -5.19
N LEU A 109 21.87 39.28 -4.93
CA LEU A 109 23.12 39.82 -4.36
C LEU A 109 24.08 40.35 -5.43
N ASN A 110 23.84 40.09 -6.72
CA ASN A 110 24.65 40.57 -7.83
C ASN A 110 23.74 41.09 -8.98
N PRO A 111 23.09 42.26 -8.79
CA PRO A 111 22.13 42.83 -9.75
C PRO A 111 22.79 43.31 -11.05
#